data_AF-D7SZB2-F1
#
_entry.id   AF-D7SZB2-F1
#
_cell.length_a   1.000
_cell.length_b   1.000
_cell.length_c   1.000
_cell.angle_alpha   90.00
_cell.angle_beta   90.00
_cell.angle_gamma   90.00
#
_symmetry.space_group_name_H-M   'P 1'
#
loop_
_entity.id
_entity.type
_entity.pdbx_description
1 polymer ?
#
loop_
_entity_poly.entity_id
_entity_poly.type
_entity_poly.pdbx_seq_one_letter_code
_entity_poly.pdbx_strand_id
1 'polypeptide(L)'
;MTSNRKTKDQIGGLQVLHQDQCVDVPPEPGALVINVGELLQLITNDRFKSVEHRVLANRRGPRVSVACFFRCGLISFSIKN
;
A
#
# COMPACT_ATOMS: atom_id res chain seq x y z
N MET A 1 3.99 5.25 3.94
CA MET A 1 2.99 5.50 2.89
C MET A 1 3.58 5.02 1.58
N THR A 2 2.90 4.11 0.87
CA THR A 2 3.30 3.67 -0.47
C THR A 2 2.39 4.25 -1.52
N SER A 3 2.97 4.95 -2.48
CA SER A 3 2.31 5.39 -3.70
C SER A 3 2.66 4.40 -4.81
N ASN A 4 1.67 3.61 -5.26
CA ASN A 4 1.84 2.68 -6.37
C ASN A 4 1.25 3.30 -7.63
N ARG A 5 2.10 3.73 -8.56
CA ARG A 5 1.66 4.16 -9.89
C ARG A 5 1.26 2.93 -10.70
N LYS A 6 -0.01 2.86 -11.11
CA LYS A 6 -0.49 1.88 -12.08
C LYS A 6 0.05 2.27 -13.46
N THR A 7 0.81 1.38 -14.11
CA THR A 7 1.25 1.59 -15.50
C THR A 7 0.09 1.32 -16.46
N LYS A 8 0.23 1.75 -17.72
CA LYS A 8 -0.79 1.71 -18.78
C LYS A 8 -1.38 0.31 -19.06
N ASP A 9 -0.77 -0.74 -18.54
CA ASP A 9 -1.08 -2.13 -18.89
C ASP A 9 -2.44 -2.60 -18.33
N GLN A 10 -3.05 -1.87 -17.38
CA GLN A 10 -4.35 -2.17 -16.76
C GLN A 10 -4.47 -3.60 -16.17
N ILE A 11 -3.36 -4.33 -16.04
CA ILE A 11 -3.34 -5.66 -15.43
C ILE A 11 -3.46 -5.45 -13.90
N GLY A 12 -4.56 -5.95 -13.33
CA GLY A 12 -4.89 -5.87 -11.91
C GLY A 12 -4.04 -6.78 -11.01
N GLY A 13 -4.67 -7.39 -10.02
CA GLY A 13 -4.04 -8.38 -9.13
C GLY A 13 -3.41 -7.83 -7.86
N LEU A 14 -3.62 -6.54 -7.53
CA LEU A 14 -3.40 -6.05 -6.17
C LEU A 14 -4.62 -6.46 -5.33
N GLN A 15 -4.38 -7.09 -4.19
CA GLN A 15 -5.40 -7.43 -3.20
C GLN A 15 -5.06 -6.81 -1.85
N VAL A 16 -6.09 -6.40 -1.11
CA VAL A 16 -5.99 -5.91 0.27
C VAL A 16 -6.77 -6.83 1.20
N LEU A 17 -6.25 -7.09 2.39
CA LEU A 17 -6.98 -7.82 3.42
C LEU A 17 -7.99 -6.89 4.09
N HIS A 18 -9.27 -7.24 4.00
CA HIS A 18 -10.38 -6.52 4.61
C HIS A 18 -11.34 -7.53 5.23
N GLN A 19 -11.64 -7.41 6.53
CA GLN A 19 -12.54 -8.34 7.23
C GLN A 19 -12.19 -9.82 6.97
N ASP A 20 -10.91 -10.16 7.15
CA ASP A 20 -10.37 -11.51 6.93
C ASP A 20 -10.50 -12.06 5.50
N GLN A 21 -10.84 -11.19 4.54
CA GLN A 21 -10.98 -11.53 3.13
C GLN A 21 -10.02 -10.71 2.27
N CYS A 22 -9.39 -11.35 1.29
CA CYS A 22 -8.60 -10.65 0.29
C CYS A 22 -9.53 -10.08 -0.79
N VAL A 23 -9.59 -8.75 -0.87
CA VAL A 23 -10.43 -8.02 -1.83
C VAL A 23 -9.56 -7.44 -2.94
N ASP A 24 -10.00 -7.60 -4.20
CA ASP A 24 -9.31 -7.03 -5.36
C ASP A 24 -9.42 -5.50 -5.39
N VAL A 25 -8.30 -4.85 -5.69
CA VAL A 25 -8.25 -3.42 -5.99
C VAL A 25 -8.30 -3.23 -7.51
N PRO A 26 -9.46 -2.87 -8.09
CA PRO A 26 -9.59 -2.71 -9.53
C PRO A 26 -8.65 -1.60 -10.02
N PRO A 27 -7.98 -1.79 -11.16
CA PRO A 27 -7.16 -0.74 -11.76
C PRO A 27 -8.07 0.35 -12.33
N GLU A 28 -7.92 1.58 -11.83
CA GLU A 28 -8.62 2.75 -12.37
C GLU A 28 -7.64 3.59 -13.21
N PRO A 29 -7.96 3.91 -14.48
CA PRO A 29 -7.08 4.69 -15.34
C PRO A 29 -6.72 6.06 -14.74
N GLY A 30 -5.42 6.38 -14.69
CA GLY A 30 -4.93 7.65 -14.14
C GLY A 30 -4.94 7.74 -12.60
N ALA A 31 -5.46 6.73 -11.90
CA ALA A 31 -5.50 6.71 -10.44
C ALA A 31 -4.17 6.26 -9.82
N LEU A 32 -3.96 6.69 -8.57
CA LEU A 32 -2.86 6.28 -7.72
C LEU A 32 -3.39 5.50 -6.53
N VAL A 33 -2.77 4.35 -6.24
CA VAL A 33 -3.07 3.61 -5.00
C VAL A 33 -2.14 4.10 -3.90
N ILE A 34 -2.73 4.54 -2.79
CA ILE A 34 -2.02 4.99 -1.59
C ILE A 34 -2.29 3.99 -0.47
N ASN A 35 -1.25 3.34 0.05
CA ASN A 35 -1.38 2.54 1.27
C ASN A 35 -0.77 3.29 2.47
N VAL A 36 -1.48 3.19 3.60
CA VAL A 36 -0.99 3.56 4.92
C VAL A 36 0.00 2.49 5.35
N GLY A 37 1.16 2.92 5.86
CA GLY A 37 2.13 2.00 6.48
C GLY A 37 2.16 2.20 7.99
N GLU A 38 2.83 1.28 8.69
CA GLU A 38 2.91 1.22 10.16
C GLU A 38 3.26 2.55 10.81
N LEU A 39 4.20 3.31 10.24
CA LEU A 39 4.56 4.64 10.73
C LEU A 39 3.36 5.58 10.83
N LEU A 40 2.51 5.65 9.80
CA LEU A 40 1.34 6.53 9.80
C LEU A 40 0.28 6.03 10.79
N GLN A 41 0.13 4.71 10.94
CA GLN A 41 -0.75 4.15 11.97
C GLN A 41 -0.29 4.53 13.37
N LEU A 42 1.01 4.41 13.65
CA LEU A 42 1.62 4.75 14.94
C LEU A 42 1.42 6.24 15.28
N ILE A 43 1.83 7.17 14.41
CA ILE A 43 1.78 8.61 14.72
C ILE A 43 0.35 9.16 14.79
N THR A 44 -0.62 8.47 14.19
CA THR A 44 -2.04 8.88 14.24
C THR A 44 -2.81 8.21 15.36
N ASN A 45 -2.12 7.49 16.26
CA ASN A 45 -2.72 6.74 17.35
C ASN A 45 -3.87 5.85 16.82
N ASP A 46 -3.54 4.98 15.87
CA ASP A 46 -4.44 4.00 15.29
C ASP A 46 -5.62 4.54 14.47
N ARG A 47 -5.71 5.85 14.22
CA ARG A 47 -6.76 6.44 13.37
C ARG A 47 -6.64 6.02 11.91
N PHE A 48 -5.42 5.83 11.40
CA PHE A 48 -5.19 5.19 10.11
C PHE A 48 -4.68 3.77 10.31
N LYS A 49 -5.17 2.83 9.49
CA LYS A 49 -4.82 1.42 9.59
C LYS A 49 -3.91 0.99 8.44
N SER A 50 -2.77 0.43 8.79
CA SER A 50 -1.89 -0.30 7.89
C SER A 50 -2.52 -1.65 7.63
N VAL A 51 -2.88 -1.92 6.38
CA VAL A 51 -3.54 -3.16 5.97
C VAL A 51 -2.59 -4.03 5.16
N GLU A 52 -2.68 -5.34 5.40
CA GLU A 52 -1.97 -6.32 4.60
C GLU A 52 -2.44 -6.24 3.14
N HIS A 53 -1.49 -6.37 2.22
CA HIS A 53 -1.76 -6.37 0.80
C HIS A 53 -0.81 -7.33 0.09
N ARG A 54 -1.31 -7.97 -0.95
CA ARG A 54 -0.55 -8.92 -1.77
C ARG A 54 -0.74 -8.62 -3.24
N VAL A 55 0.21 -9.08 -4.05
CA VAL A 55 0.10 -9.05 -5.50
C VAL A 55 0.04 -10.48 -6.02
N LEU A 56 -1.02 -10.79 -6.75
CA LEU A 56 -1.16 -12.07 -7.42
C LEU A 56 -0.32 -12.11 -8.70
N ALA A 57 0.39 -13.23 -8.90
CA ALA A 57 0.99 -13.54 -10.19
C ALA A 57 -0.11 -13.85 -11.20
N ASN A 58 -0.01 -13.29 -12.41
CA ASN A 58 -0.99 -13.50 -13.47
C ASN A 58 -0.33 -14.15 -14.69
N ARG A 59 -1.05 -15.05 -15.36
CA ARG A 59 -0.64 -15.69 -16.62
C ARG A 59 -0.92 -14.85 -17.86
N ARG A 60 -1.70 -13.78 -17.74
CA ARG A 60 -2.11 -12.92 -18.88
C ARG A 60 -0.98 -12.06 -19.47
N GLY A 61 0.12 -11.90 -18.75
CA GLY A 61 1.26 -11.11 -19.22
C GLY A 61 1.99 -10.40 -18.08
N PRO A 62 3.16 -9.81 -18.36
CA PRO A 62 3.94 -9.06 -17.38
C PRO A 62 3.16 -7.83 -16.90
N ARG A 63 3.19 -7.58 -15.59
CA ARG A 63 2.66 -6.36 -14.98
C ARG A 63 3.81 -5.56 -14.39
N VAL A 64 3.83 -4.26 -14.65
CA VAL A 64 4.78 -3.33 -14.03
C VAL A 64 4.04 -2.44 -13.03
N SER A 65 4.69 -2.11 -11.92
CA SER A 65 4.21 -1.10 -10.99
C SER A 65 5.38 -0.40 -10.34
N VAL A 66 5.25 0.91 -10.12
CA VAL A 66 6.27 1.72 -9.45
C VAL A 66 5.77 2.07 -8.06
N ALA A 67 6.50 1.63 -7.04
CA ALA A 67 6.22 1.93 -5.64
C ALA A 67 7.14 3.05 -5.15
N CYS A 68 6.58 4.08 -4.52
CA CYS A 68 7.32 5.14 -3.83
C CYS A 68 7.00 5.10 -2.33
N PHE A 69 8.03 5.09 -1.48
CA PHE A 69 7.89 4.95 -0.03
C PHE A 69 8.30 6.23 0.69
N PHE A 70 7.37 6.84 1.42
CA PHE A 70 7.67 7.93 2.34
C PHE A 70 8.04 7.37 3.71
N ARG A 71 9.27 7.67 4.17
CA ARG A 71 9.79 7.37 5.50
C ARG A 71 10.10 8.67 6.23
N CYS A 72 9.70 8.79 7.49
CA CYS A 72 10.10 9.92 8.34
C CYS A 72 11.46 9.57 8.97
N GLY A 73 12.49 10.39 8.73
CA GLY A 73 13.85 10.15 9.22
C GLY A 73 14.12 10.59 10.67
N LEU A 74 13.10 10.85 11.49
CA LEU A 74 13.27 11.66 12.71
C LEU A 74 12.66 11.11 14.01
N ILE A 75 12.19 9.86 14.07
CA ILE A 75 11.67 9.36 15.35
C ILE A 75 12.80 8.84 16.22
N SER A 76 13.46 9.75 16.95
CA SER A 76 14.20 9.39 18.16
C SER A 76 13.20 9.30 19.30
N PHE A 77 12.83 8.09 19.71
CA PHE A 77 12.11 7.88 20.97
C PHE A 77 13.11 8.06 22.12
N SER A 78 13.15 9.25 22.71
CA SER A 78 13.71 9.39 24.06
C SER A 78 12.64 8.95 25.04
N ILE A 79 12.71 7.68 25.48
CA ILE A 79 11.99 7.22 26.67
C ILE A 79 12.67 7.91 27.85
N LYS A 80 12.08 8.98 28.37
CA LYS A 80 12.43 9.49 29.70
C LYS A 80 11.67 8.65 30.72
N ASN A 81 12.43 7.89 31.51
CA ASN A 81 11.99 7.26 32.75
C ASN A 81 11.83 8.33 33.83
#